data_AF-A0A7L4KGG8-F1
#
_entry.id   AF-A0A7L4KGG8-F1
#
_cell.length_a   1.000
_cell.length_b   1.000
_cell.length_c   1.000
_cell.angle_alpha   90.00
_cell.angle_beta   90.00
_cell.angle_gamma   90.00
#
_symmetry.space_group_name_H-M   'P 1'
#
loop_
_entity.id
_entity.type
_entity.pdbx_description
1 polymer ?
#
loop_
_entity_poly.entity_id
_entity_poly.type
_entity_poly.pdbx_seq_one_letter_code
_entity_poly.pdbx_strand_id
1 'polypeptide(L)'
;VFDVQRKVTYKNLNNWYQELREFRPEIPCIVLANKIDADMKMTQKSFSFVRKLDLPFYFVSAADGTNVVKVFNDAIKMAVTYKQNSGDFMDEVMRELESFDLQEKKEDLSESCPEEKPPSA
;
A
#
# COMPACT_ATOMS: atom_id res chain seq x y z
N VAL A 1 -6.85 -8.31 3.81
CA VAL A 1 -6.60 -9.23 4.95
C VAL A 1 -7.92 -9.89 5.34
N PHE A 2 -7.92 -11.15 5.78
CA PHE A 2 -9.11 -11.80 6.32
C PHE A 2 -8.78 -12.60 7.59
N ASP A 3 -9.80 -12.91 8.38
CA ASP A 3 -9.72 -13.69 9.61
C ASP A 3 -10.08 -15.15 9.29
N VAL A 4 -9.16 -16.08 9.60
CA VAL A 4 -9.37 -17.51 9.30
C VAL A 4 -10.57 -18.12 10.02
N GLN A 5 -10.98 -17.58 11.17
CA GLN A 5 -12.13 -18.08 11.91
C GLN A 5 -13.46 -17.53 11.38
N ARG A 6 -13.45 -16.41 10.67
CA ARG A 6 -14.66 -15.70 10.22
C ARG A 6 -14.84 -15.79 8.71
N LYS A 7 -15.64 -16.76 8.26
CA LYS A 7 -15.95 -17.00 6.83
C LYS A 7 -16.44 -15.76 6.07
N VAL A 8 -17.17 -14.86 6.74
CA VAL A 8 -17.67 -13.61 6.12
C VAL A 8 -16.52 -12.73 5.65
N THR A 9 -15.42 -12.64 6.42
CA THR A 9 -14.26 -11.82 6.05
C THR A 9 -13.56 -12.34 4.79
N TYR A 10 -13.56 -13.66 4.55
CA TYR A 10 -13.05 -14.24 3.32
C TYR A 10 -13.95 -13.95 2.12
N LYS A 11 -15.28 -14.00 2.30
CA LYS A 11 -16.23 -13.69 1.21
C LYS A 11 -16.11 -12.23 0.76
N ASN A 12 -15.90 -11.31 1.70
CA ASN A 12 -15.78 -9.89 1.41
C ASN A 12 -14.49 -9.51 0.65
N LEU A 13 -13.47 -10.38 0.62
CA LEU A 13 -12.22 -10.11 -0.12
C LEU A 13 -12.47 -9.83 -1.60
N ASN A 14 -13.47 -10.48 -2.21
CA ASN A 14 -13.75 -10.28 -3.62
C ASN A 14 -14.19 -8.85 -3.90
N ASN A 15 -15.12 -8.34 -3.08
CA ASN A 15 -15.61 -6.97 -3.21
C ASN A 15 -14.49 -5.97 -2.96
N TRP A 16 -13.72 -6.15 -1.88
CA TRP A 16 -12.58 -5.27 -1.56
C TRP A 16 -11.51 -5.27 -2.65
N TYR A 17 -11.26 -6.41 -3.29
CA TYR A 17 -10.29 -6.51 -4.38
C TYR A 17 -10.80 -5.83 -5.66
N GLN A 18 -12.09 -5.98 -5.98
CA GLN A 18 -12.70 -5.30 -7.11
C GLN A 18 -12.68 -3.77 -6.93
N GLU A 19 -13.11 -3.29 -5.77
CA GLU A 19 -13.08 -1.86 -5.42
C GLU A 19 -11.65 -1.32 -5.51
N LEU A 20 -10.65 -2.05 -4.98
CA LEU A 20 -9.25 -1.62 -5.05
C LEU A 20 -8.74 -1.51 -6.49
N ARG A 21 -9.04 -2.51 -7.33
CA ARG A 21 -8.59 -2.56 -8.73
C ARG A 21 -9.30 -1.55 -9.62
N GLU A 22 -10.50 -1.11 -9.26
CA GLU A 22 -11.23 -0.06 -9.96
C GLU A 22 -10.47 1.28 -9.92
N PHE A 23 -9.91 1.64 -8.76
CA PHE A 23 -9.15 2.89 -8.61
C PHE A 23 -7.65 2.74 -8.90
N ARG A 24 -7.07 1.57 -8.62
CA ARG A 24 -5.63 1.31 -8.80
C ARG A 24 -5.43 -0.07 -9.43
N PRO A 25 -5.43 -0.16 -10.77
CA PRO A 25 -5.39 -1.44 -11.46
C PRO A 25 -4.06 -2.18 -11.29
N GLU A 26 -2.93 -1.49 -11.13
CA GLU A 26 -1.60 -2.12 -11.22
C GLU A 26 -0.87 -2.31 -9.89
N ILE A 27 -1.39 -1.78 -8.79
CA ILE A 27 -0.65 -1.82 -7.51
C ILE A 27 -0.40 -3.26 -7.03
N PRO A 28 0.78 -3.53 -6.45
CA PRO A 28 1.08 -4.84 -5.88
C PRO A 28 0.14 -5.12 -4.70
N CYS A 29 -0.48 -6.30 -4.71
CA CYS A 29 -1.46 -6.71 -3.70
C CYS A 29 -1.02 -8.02 -3.04
N ILE A 30 -1.12 -8.10 -1.71
CA ILE A 30 -0.80 -9.29 -0.92
C ILE A 30 -2.01 -9.69 -0.08
N VAL A 31 -2.34 -10.98 -0.07
CA VAL A 31 -3.44 -11.51 0.73
C VAL A 31 -2.91 -12.13 2.01
N LEU A 32 -3.45 -11.71 3.16
CA LEU A 32 -3.06 -12.23 4.47
C LEU A 32 -4.22 -12.95 5.14
N ALA A 33 -3.98 -14.20 5.53
CA ALA A 33 -4.84 -15.00 6.41
C ALA A 33 -4.39 -14.80 7.85
N ASN A 34 -5.14 -13.98 8.60
CA ASN A 34 -4.83 -13.63 9.98
C ASN A 34 -5.51 -14.58 10.99
N LYS A 35 -4.97 -14.63 12.21
CA LYS A 35 -5.44 -15.42 13.36
C LYS A 35 -5.19 -16.92 13.30
N ILE A 36 -4.06 -17.32 12.70
CA ILE A 36 -3.68 -18.73 12.62
C ILE A 36 -3.33 -19.36 13.98
N ASP A 37 -3.04 -18.54 14.98
CA ASP A 37 -2.79 -18.94 16.37
C ASP A 37 -4.00 -19.64 16.98
N ALA A 38 -5.21 -19.25 16.57
CA ALA A 38 -6.44 -19.80 17.12
C ALA A 38 -6.89 -21.11 16.43
N ASP A 39 -6.45 -21.37 15.20
CA ASP A 39 -6.66 -22.66 14.51
C ASP A 39 -5.57 -22.90 13.44
N MET A 40 -4.48 -23.57 13.84
CA MET A 40 -3.37 -23.90 12.95
C MET A 40 -3.80 -24.84 11.80
N LYS A 41 -4.91 -25.57 11.90
CA LYS A 41 -5.39 -26.43 10.81
C LYS A 41 -5.80 -25.61 9.58
N MET A 42 -6.12 -24.33 9.77
CA MET A 42 -6.40 -23.41 8.68
C MET A 42 -5.20 -23.17 7.75
N THR A 43 -3.97 -23.42 8.21
CA THR A 43 -2.75 -23.32 7.39
C THR A 43 -2.67 -24.40 6.30
N GLN A 44 -3.32 -25.55 6.51
CA GLN A 44 -3.39 -26.64 5.53
C GLN A 44 -4.52 -26.42 4.53
N LYS A 45 -5.46 -25.52 4.83
CA LYS A 45 -6.54 -25.18 3.91
C LYS A 45 -6.02 -24.29 2.81
N SER A 46 -6.65 -24.46 1.66
CA SER A 46 -6.20 -23.83 0.45
C SER A 46 -7.29 -22.92 -0.10
N PHE A 47 -6.92 -21.67 -0.41
CA PHE A 47 -7.87 -20.61 -0.69
C PHE A 47 -7.95 -20.37 -2.20
N SER A 48 -9.14 -20.59 -2.77
CA SER A 48 -9.39 -20.48 -4.21
C SER A 48 -9.23 -19.05 -4.73
N PHE A 49 -9.57 -18.03 -3.93
CA PHE A 49 -9.44 -16.62 -4.30
C PHE A 49 -8.00 -16.27 -4.68
N VAL A 50 -7.06 -16.67 -3.81
CA VAL A 50 -5.62 -16.44 -3.99
C VAL A 50 -5.12 -17.11 -5.26
N ARG A 51 -5.45 -18.39 -5.46
CA ARG A 51 -4.99 -19.15 -6.63
C ARG A 51 -5.57 -18.67 -7.95
N LYS A 52 -6.81 -18.18 -7.95
CA LYS A 52 -7.44 -17.66 -9.17
C LYS A 52 -6.83 -16.34 -9.63
N LEU A 53 -6.37 -15.52 -8.69
CA LEU A 53 -5.80 -14.20 -8.96
C LEU A 53 -4.27 -14.19 -8.93
N ASP A 54 -3.65 -15.35 -8.68
CA ASP A 54 -2.21 -15.54 -8.53
C ASP A 54 -1.52 -14.52 -7.59
N LEU A 55 -2.19 -14.21 -6.48
CA LEU A 55 -1.70 -13.22 -5.53
C LEU A 55 -0.75 -13.85 -4.50
N PRO A 56 0.33 -13.15 -4.08
CA PRO A 56 1.13 -13.55 -2.93
C PRO A 56 0.25 -13.72 -1.69
N PHE A 57 0.46 -14.83 -0.98
CA PHE A 57 -0.38 -15.21 0.14
C PHE A 57 0.42 -15.71 1.33
N TYR A 58 0.04 -15.22 2.52
CA TYR A 58 0.71 -15.54 3.76
C TYR A 58 -0.28 -15.83 4.88
N PHE A 59 0.10 -16.79 5.71
CA PHE A 59 -0.51 -17.07 7.00
C PHE A 59 0.19 -16.23 8.07
N VAL A 60 -0.58 -15.43 8.79
CA VAL A 60 -0.07 -14.52 9.82
C VAL A 60 -0.87 -14.64 11.12
N SER A 61 -0.23 -14.31 12.23
CA SER A 61 -0.97 -13.92 13.42
C SER A 61 -0.41 -12.63 13.97
N ALA A 62 -1.29 -11.64 14.06
CA ALA A 62 -0.98 -10.36 14.68
C ALA A 62 -0.91 -10.46 16.22
N ALA A 63 -1.42 -11.53 16.83
CA ALA A 63 -1.45 -11.69 18.28
C ALA A 63 -0.09 -12.15 18.83
N ASP A 64 0.56 -13.09 18.15
CA ASP A 64 1.88 -13.62 18.53
C ASP A 64 3.03 -13.04 17.68
N GLY A 65 2.71 -12.31 16.60
CA GLY A 65 3.68 -11.72 15.68
C GLY A 65 4.15 -12.68 14.56
N THR A 66 3.57 -13.87 14.46
CA THR A 66 3.96 -14.89 13.47
C THR A 66 3.84 -14.34 12.05
N ASN A 67 4.96 -14.36 11.31
CA ASN A 67 5.13 -13.93 9.92
C ASN A 67 4.82 -12.44 9.62
N VAL A 68 4.50 -11.62 10.62
CA VAL A 68 4.17 -10.20 10.42
C VAL A 68 5.36 -9.45 9.80
N VAL A 69 6.55 -9.58 10.38
CA VAL A 69 7.76 -8.89 9.90
C VAL A 69 8.12 -9.32 8.47
N LYS A 70 7.99 -10.62 8.17
CA LYS A 70 8.26 -11.15 6.83
C LYS A 70 7.33 -10.53 5.78
N VAL A 71 6.03 -10.49 6.08
CA VAL A 71 5.02 -9.92 5.18
C VAL A 71 5.29 -8.45 4.88
N PHE A 72 5.62 -7.66 5.89
CA PHE A 72 5.93 -6.24 5.68
C PHE A 72 7.21 -6.05 4.87
N ASN A 73 8.26 -6.83 5.15
CA ASN A 73 9.49 -6.76 4.36
C ASN A 73 9.25 -7.09 2.88
N ASP A 74 8.43 -8.11 2.60
CA ASP A 74 8.13 -8.49 1.22
C ASP A 74 7.18 -7.48 0.55
N ALA A 75 6.23 -6.91 1.29
CA ALA A 75 5.39 -5.81 0.82
C ALA A 75 6.21 -4.57 0.42
N ILE A 76 7.19 -4.19 1.24
CA ILE A 76 8.09 -3.06 0.95
C ILE A 76 8.90 -3.33 -0.31
N LYS A 77 9.48 -4.53 -0.45
CA LYS A 77 10.22 -4.91 -1.66
C LYS A 77 9.34 -4.82 -2.90
N MET A 78 8.12 -5.35 -2.84
CA MET A 78 7.17 -5.28 -3.95
C MET A 78 6.82 -3.83 -4.31
N ALA A 79 6.60 -2.97 -3.31
CA ALA A 79 6.31 -1.56 -3.52
C ALA A 79 7.51 -0.82 -4.15
N VAL A 80 8.73 -1.10 -3.71
CA VAL A 80 9.96 -0.51 -4.28
C VAL A 80 10.16 -0.97 -5.73
N THR A 81 10.02 -2.26 -6.01
CA THR A 81 10.09 -2.78 -7.38
C THR A 81 9.03 -2.14 -8.26
N TYR A 82 7.79 -2.03 -7.78
CA TYR A 82 6.72 -1.36 -8.52
C TYR A 82 7.09 0.09 -8.82
N LYS A 83 7.50 0.89 -7.82
CA LYS A 83 7.90 2.29 -8.01
C LYS A 83 9.06 2.48 -9.01
N GLN A 84 9.97 1.51 -9.12
CA GLN A 84 11.11 1.58 -10.05
C GLN A 84 10.73 1.18 -11.48
N ASN A 85 9.73 0.33 -11.65
CA ASN A 85 9.32 -0.22 -12.95
C ASN A 85 8.00 0.36 -13.48
N SER A 86 7.20 1.04 -12.66
CA SER A 86 5.91 1.58 -13.05
C SER A 86 6.08 2.92 -13.79
N GLY A 87 5.58 2.96 -15.03
CA GLY A 87 5.21 4.19 -15.73
C GLY A 87 3.70 4.41 -15.61
N ASP A 88 3.13 4.15 -14.44
CA ASP A 88 1.68 4.27 -14.22
C ASP A 88 1.29 5.76 -14.26
N PHE A 89 0.29 6.10 -15.07
CA PHE A 89 -0.23 7.46 -15.22
C PHE A 89 -0.66 8.06 -13.87
N MET A 90 -1.22 7.24 -12.97
CA MET A 90 -1.61 7.72 -11.64
C MET A 90 -0.38 8.07 -10.77
N ASP A 91 0.74 7.37 -10.95
CA ASP A 91 1.99 7.71 -10.26
C ASP A 91 2.59 9.01 -10.84
N GLU A 92 2.39 9.27 -12.13
CA GLU A 92 2.76 10.53 -12.79
C GLU A 92 1.91 11.70 -12.28
N VAL A 93 0.58 11.54 -12.27
CA VAL A 93 -0.35 12.56 -11.73
C VAL A 93 -0.04 12.87 -10.27
N MET A 94 0.19 11.85 -9.42
CA MET A 94 0.57 12.07 -8.02
C MET A 94 1.90 12.81 -7.88
N ARG A 95 2.88 12.50 -8.73
CA ARG A 95 4.17 13.20 -8.76
C ARG A 95 4.02 14.66 -9.19
N GLU A 96 3.19 14.92 -10.19
CA GLU A 96 2.90 16.29 -10.63
C GLU A 96 2.20 17.08 -9.52
N LEU A 97 1.19 16.52 -8.85
CA LEU A 97 0.51 17.15 -7.71
C LEU A 97 1.48 17.50 -6.58
N GLU A 98 2.37 16.58 -6.17
CA GLU A 98 3.42 16.87 -5.18
C GLU A 98 4.37 18.00 -5.64
N SER A 99 4.62 18.11 -6.95
CA SER A 99 5.46 19.17 -7.50
C SER A 99 4.80 20.55 -7.46
N PHE A 100 3.47 20.62 -7.63
CA PHE A 100 2.70 21.86 -7.52
C PHE A 100 2.67 22.37 -6.07
N ASP A 101 2.41 21.49 -5.09
CA ASP A 101 2.45 21.86 -3.67
C ASP A 101 3.83 22.40 -3.23
N LEU A 102 4.91 21.85 -3.79
CA LEU A 102 6.27 22.32 -3.54
C LEU A 102 6.57 23.67 -4.19
N GLN A 103 5.93 23.99 -5.31
CA GLN A 103 6.05 25.30 -5.97
C GLN A 103 5.29 26.37 -5.19
N GLU A 104 4.03 26.13 -4.81
CA GLU A 104 3.24 27.06 -3.99
C GLU A 104 3.95 27.38 -2.68
N LYS A 105 4.48 26.35 -2.00
CA LYS A 105 5.25 26.53 -0.76
C LYS A 105 6.54 27.32 -0.96
N LYS A 106 7.16 27.25 -2.14
CA LYS A 106 8.35 28.04 -2.49
C LYS A 106 8.00 29.50 -2.77
N GLU A 107 6.88 29.74 -3.44
CA GLU A 107 6.38 31.09 -3.73
C GLU A 107 6.01 31.82 -2.43
N ASP A 108 5.28 31.17 -1.52
CA ASP A 108 4.96 31.69 -0.18
C ASP A 108 6.19 32.07 0.65
N LEU A 109 7.28 31.28 0.53
CA LEU A 109 8.54 31.57 1.21
C LEU A 109 9.30 32.74 0.56
N SER A 110 9.17 32.91 -0.76
CA SER A 110 9.86 33.98 -1.51
C SER A 110 9.21 35.35 -1.37
N GLU A 111 7.91 35.43 -1.10
CA GLU A 111 7.20 36.70 -0.84
C GLU A 111 7.46 37.28 0.57
N SER A 112 8.12 36.53 1.47
CA SER A 112 8.32 36.94 2.87
C SER A 112 9.62 37.69 3.18
N CYS A 113 10.50 37.95 2.21
CA CYS A 113 11.72 38.75 2.41
C CYS A 113 11.51 40.20 1.96
N PRO A 114 11.41 41.19 2.87
CA PRO A 114 11.52 42.59 2.46
C PRO A 114 12.95 42.87 2.00
N GLU A 115 13.11 43.31 0.74
CA GLU A 115 14.37 43.89 0.26
C GLU A 115 14.73 45.13 1.10
N GLU A 116 15.67 45.00 2.03
CA GLU A 116 16.33 46.16 2.62
C GLU A 116 17.19 46.83 1.53
N LYS A 117 16.70 47.96 1.02
CA LYS A 117 17.50 48.83 0.14
C LYS A 117 18.75 49.31 0.91
N PRO A 118 19.95 49.25 0.31
CA PRO A 118 21.15 49.74 0.97
C PRO A 118 21.04 51.26 1.17
N PRO A 119 21.52 51.81 2.30
CA PRO A 119 21.45 53.24 2.55
C PRO A 119 22.33 53.97 1.54
N SER A 120 21.72 54.87 0.76
CA SER A 120 22.45 55.86 -0.04
C SER A 120 23.22 56.80 0.88
N ALA A 121 24.45 57.10 0.45
CA ALA A 121 25.51 57.86 1.12
C ALA A 121 25.11 59.18 1.80
#